data_AF-A0A497B5F5-F1
#
_entry.id   AF-A0A497B5F5-F1
#
_cell.length_a   1.000
_cell.length_b   1.000
_cell.length_c   1.000
_cell.angle_alpha   90.00
_cell.angle_beta   90.00
_cell.angle_gamma   90.00
#
_symmetry.space_group_name_H-M   'P 1'
#
loop_
_entity.id
_entity.type
_entity.pdbx_description
1 polymer ?
#
loop_
_entity_poly.entity_id
_entity_poly.type
_entity_poly.pdbx_seq_one_letter_code
_entity_poly.pdbx_strand_id
1 'polypeptide(L)'
;MYPQTKAAWNHNTKACNKTPYQYFESIQNYLLKKKPKFFRWHVSGDSPDERYFEHLRYVALMTPDTEHLIFTKRYKFNYRNLPSNLHVVFSMWNKYGNTRKKMPRAWMRDPKNPDPRIPNDAIECPGNCESCGMCWSLDKIGKDVVFNKH
;
A
#
# COMPACT_ATOMS: atom_id res chain seq x y z
N MET A 1 -8.97 -17.34 0.58
CA MET A 1 -7.57 -16.92 0.79
C MET A 1 -6.70 -18.14 0.55
N TYR A 2 -5.74 -18.06 -0.39
CA TYR A 2 -4.90 -19.21 -0.73
C TYR A 2 -4.10 -19.69 0.50
N PRO A 3 -3.90 -21.01 0.70
CA PRO A 3 -3.25 -21.56 1.89
C PRO A 3 -1.84 -21.00 2.15
N GLN A 4 -1.07 -20.78 1.08
CA GLN A 4 0.28 -20.21 1.15
C GLN A 4 0.27 -18.76 1.65
N THR A 5 -0.67 -17.94 1.19
CA THR A 5 -0.82 -16.55 1.64
C THR A 5 -1.18 -16.49 3.12
N LYS A 6 -2.04 -17.39 3.60
CA LYS A 6 -2.43 -17.48 5.02
C LYS A 6 -1.26 -17.90 5.91
N ALA A 7 -0.43 -18.83 5.46
CA ALA A 7 0.76 -19.26 6.19
C ALA A 7 1.80 -18.12 6.30
N ALA A 8 2.08 -17.43 5.19
CA ALA A 8 2.97 -16.27 5.18
C ALA A 8 2.47 -15.15 6.10
N TRP A 9 1.15 -14.90 6.11
CA TRP A 9 0.53 -13.95 7.02
C TRP A 9 0.72 -14.29 8.48
N ASN A 10 0.44 -15.53 8.87
CA ASN A 10 0.59 -15.96 10.25
C ASN A 10 2.05 -15.90 10.69
N HIS A 11 2.99 -16.23 9.79
CA HIS A 11 4.42 -16.12 10.05
C HIS A 11 4.82 -14.65 10.26
N ASN A 12 4.47 -13.76 9.33
CA ASN A 12 4.82 -12.33 9.39
C ASN A 12 4.20 -11.63 10.59
N THR A 13 2.94 -11.93 10.92
CA THR A 13 2.28 -11.38 12.11
C THR A 13 2.96 -11.84 13.39
N LYS A 14 3.34 -13.13 13.50
CA LYS A 14 4.08 -13.65 14.67
C LYS A 14 5.47 -13.03 14.77
N ALA A 15 6.20 -12.91 13.67
CA ALA A 15 7.52 -12.28 13.64
C ALA A 15 7.44 -10.80 14.04
N CYS A 16 6.51 -10.05 13.45
CA CYS A 16 6.30 -8.64 13.77
C CYS A 16 5.89 -8.43 15.24
N ASN A 17 5.08 -9.33 15.82
CA ASN A 17 4.64 -9.18 17.21
C ASN A 17 5.72 -9.56 18.23
N LYS A 18 6.62 -10.49 17.88
CA LYS A 18 7.68 -10.95 18.79
C LYS A 18 8.95 -10.12 18.67
N THR A 19 9.39 -9.83 17.45
CA THR A 19 10.64 -9.12 17.15
C THR A 19 10.45 -8.19 15.93
N PRO A 20 9.68 -7.08 16.09
CA PRO A 20 9.36 -6.17 14.98
C PRO A 20 10.59 -5.64 14.28
N TYR A 21 11.65 -5.30 15.04
CA TYR A 21 12.91 -4.83 14.47
C TYR A 21 13.54 -5.83 13.48
N GLN A 22 13.67 -7.09 13.88
CA GLN A 22 14.26 -8.15 13.04
C GLN A 22 13.41 -8.40 11.79
N TYR A 23 12.09 -8.31 11.91
CA TYR A 23 11.19 -8.42 10.76
C TYR A 23 11.49 -7.33 9.72
N PHE A 24 11.53 -6.05 10.13
CA PHE A 24 11.82 -4.95 9.21
C PHE A 24 13.26 -4.94 8.70
N GLU A 25 14.23 -5.32 9.55
CA GLU A 25 15.64 -5.48 9.17
C GLU A 25 15.80 -6.53 8.05
N SER A 26 15.08 -7.66 8.15
CA SER A 26 15.13 -8.68 7.09
C SER A 26 14.63 -8.16 5.73
N ILE A 27 13.58 -7.34 5.75
CA ILE A 27 13.03 -6.70 4.55
C ILE A 27 14.02 -5.68 4.00
N GLN A 28 14.56 -4.82 4.87
CA GLN A 28 15.57 -3.83 4.49
C GLN A 28 16.79 -4.50 3.85
N ASN A 29 17.34 -5.54 4.47
CA ASN A 29 18.49 -6.28 3.95
C ASN A 29 18.20 -6.91 2.58
N TYR A 30 17.00 -7.47 2.40
CA TYR A 30 16.56 -7.99 1.11
C TYR A 30 16.53 -6.89 0.04
N LEU A 31 15.94 -5.73 0.35
CA LEU A 31 15.81 -4.61 -0.57
C LEU A 31 17.16 -3.97 -0.91
N LEU A 32 18.04 -3.79 0.07
CA LEU A 32 19.40 -3.29 -0.16
C LEU A 32 20.21 -4.24 -1.06
N LYS A 33 20.03 -5.55 -0.90
CA LYS A 33 20.73 -6.57 -1.69
C LYS A 33 20.18 -6.72 -3.10
N LYS A 34 18.86 -6.75 -3.27
CA LYS A 34 18.20 -7.02 -4.55
C LYS A 34 17.89 -5.77 -5.36
N LYS A 35 17.80 -4.61 -4.70
CA LYS A 35 17.47 -3.31 -5.28
C LYS A 35 16.34 -3.37 -6.31
N PRO A 36 15.18 -3.98 -5.98
CA PRO A 36 14.07 -4.00 -6.91
C PRO A 36 13.63 -2.55 -7.16
N LYS A 37 13.21 -2.25 -8.39
CA LYS A 37 12.68 -0.92 -8.72
C LYS A 37 11.39 -0.62 -7.93
N PHE A 38 10.53 -1.63 -7.75
CA PHE A 38 9.23 -1.49 -7.10
C PHE A 38 9.07 -2.50 -5.97
N PHE A 39 8.54 -2.05 -4.83
CA PHE A 39 8.19 -2.89 -3.70
C PHE A 39 6.81 -2.54 -3.14
N ARG A 40 5.92 -3.53 -3.01
CA ARG A 40 4.57 -3.35 -2.43
C ARG A 40 4.49 -4.06 -1.09
N TRP A 41 4.26 -3.30 -0.02
CA TRP A 41 4.31 -3.80 1.37
C TRP A 41 3.25 -4.85 1.71
N HIS A 42 2.05 -4.73 1.14
CA HIS A 42 0.92 -5.59 1.46
C HIS A 42 0.29 -6.11 0.18
N VAL A 43 0.22 -7.43 0.04
CA VAL A 43 -0.59 -8.08 -1.01
C VAL A 43 -2.07 -8.03 -0.63
N SER A 44 -2.35 -8.14 0.67
CA SER A 44 -3.64 -7.88 1.30
C SER A 44 -3.40 -7.36 2.72
N GLY A 45 -4.44 -6.93 3.42
CA GLY A 45 -4.31 -6.44 4.80
C GLY A 45 -3.92 -4.97 4.87
N ASP A 46 -3.56 -4.52 6.06
CA ASP A 46 -3.24 -3.12 6.35
C ASP A 46 -2.21 -3.04 7.48
N SER A 47 -1.55 -1.89 7.61
CA SER A 47 -0.66 -1.62 8.74
C SER A 47 -1.45 -1.74 10.06
N PRO A 48 -0.97 -2.49 11.06
CA PRO A 48 -1.69 -2.73 12.31
C PRO A 48 -1.79 -1.49 13.20
N ASP A 49 -0.69 -0.74 13.35
CA ASP A 49 -0.61 0.46 14.15
C ASP A 49 0.35 1.49 13.52
N GLU A 50 0.43 2.68 14.12
CA GLU A 50 1.28 3.77 13.61
C GLU A 50 2.77 3.46 13.76
N ARG A 51 3.16 2.68 14.79
CA ARG A 51 4.56 2.24 14.95
C ARG A 51 5.00 1.37 13.79
N TYR A 52 4.16 0.44 13.33
CA TYR A 52 4.45 -0.35 12.14
C TYR A 52 4.65 0.54 10.91
N PHE A 53 3.81 1.58 10.76
CA PHE A 53 3.94 2.53 9.66
C PHE A 53 5.23 3.37 9.75
N GLU A 54 5.70 3.72 10.94
CA GLU A 54 7.00 4.39 11.12
C GLU A 54 8.19 3.48 10.75
N HIS A 55 8.12 2.18 11.06
CA HIS A 55 9.16 1.25 10.59
C HIS A 55 9.16 1.13 9.06
N LEU A 56 7.98 1.12 8.44
CA LEU A 56 7.85 1.14 6.99
C LEU A 56 8.51 2.38 6.37
N ARG A 57 8.26 3.55 6.95
CA ARG A 57 8.90 4.82 6.56
C ARG A 57 10.42 4.74 6.70
N TYR A 58 10.90 4.19 7.81
CA TYR A 58 12.32 4.01 8.05
C TYR A 58 12.96 3.12 6.96
N VAL A 59 12.36 1.98 6.64
CA VAL A 59 12.87 1.11 5.57
C VAL A 59 12.91 1.84 4.23
N ALA A 60 11.86 2.60 3.89
CA ALA A 60 11.84 3.39 2.65
C ALA A 60 12.98 4.42 2.59
N LEU A 61 13.26 5.13 3.69
CA LEU A 61 14.41 6.05 3.78
C LEU A 61 15.75 5.35 3.57
N MET A 62 15.89 4.13 4.11
CA MET A 62 17.13 3.36 3.99
C MET A 62 17.30 2.69 2.64
N THR A 63 16.27 2.67 1.78
CA THR A 63 16.29 2.01 0.46
C THR A 63 15.86 2.97 -0.65
N PRO A 64 16.60 4.08 -0.86
CA PRO A 64 16.19 5.14 -1.78
C PRO A 64 16.13 4.70 -3.25
N ASP A 65 16.82 3.61 -3.62
CA ASP A 65 16.81 3.02 -4.97
C ASP A 65 15.51 2.25 -5.28
N THR A 66 14.63 2.07 -4.29
CA THR A 66 13.39 1.30 -4.40
C THR A 66 12.18 2.19 -4.18
N GLU A 67 11.20 2.11 -5.07
CA GLU A 67 9.91 2.78 -4.93
C GLU A 67 8.96 1.89 -4.10
N HIS A 68 8.49 2.39 -2.97
CA HIS A 68 7.62 1.68 -2.04
C HIS A 68 6.16 2.08 -2.24
N LEU A 69 5.26 1.09 -2.22
CA LEU A 69 3.82 1.32 -2.29
C LEU A 69 3.09 0.62 -1.16
N ILE A 70 2.16 1.34 -0.55
CA ILE A 70 1.20 0.79 0.41
C ILE A 70 -0.21 1.28 0.12
N PHE A 71 -1.15 0.33 0.08
CA PHE A 71 -2.58 0.59 0.12
C PHE A 71 -3.06 0.49 1.56
N THR A 72 -3.78 1.50 2.06
CA THR A 72 -4.18 1.55 3.48
C THR A 72 -5.55 2.16 3.72
N LYS A 73 -6.23 1.68 4.76
CA LYS A 73 -7.46 2.24 5.35
C LYS A 73 -7.17 3.07 6.60
N ARG A 74 -5.90 3.24 6.99
CA ARG A 74 -5.48 3.93 8.21
C ARG A 74 -5.48 5.46 8.09
N TYR A 75 -6.60 6.04 7.66
CA TYR A 75 -6.71 7.48 7.36
C TYR A 75 -6.32 8.43 8.51
N LYS A 76 -6.30 7.94 9.75
CA LYS A 76 -5.95 8.71 10.94
C LYS A 76 -4.44 8.82 11.19
N PHE A 77 -3.61 7.94 10.61
CA PHE A 77 -2.15 7.98 10.79
C PHE A 77 -1.55 9.29 10.28
N ASN A 78 -0.40 9.66 10.82
CA ASN A 78 0.36 10.79 10.34
C ASN A 78 1.00 10.47 8.99
N TYR A 79 0.66 11.24 7.96
CA TYR A 79 1.22 11.12 6.60
C TYR A 79 2.04 12.36 6.20
N ARG A 80 2.46 13.17 7.17
CA ARG A 80 3.38 14.30 6.92
C ARG A 80 4.79 13.77 6.68
N ASN A 81 5.56 14.51 5.88
CA ASN A 81 6.98 14.27 5.60
C ASN A 81 7.28 12.83 5.18
N LEU A 82 6.47 12.28 4.27
CA LEU A 82 6.74 10.95 3.72
C LEU A 82 8.04 10.99 2.90
N PRO A 83 8.86 9.93 2.95
CA PRO A 83 9.96 9.74 2.00
C PRO A 83 9.44 9.87 0.57
N SER A 84 10.22 10.48 -0.33
CA SER A 84 9.81 10.72 -1.72
C SER A 84 9.58 9.42 -2.51
N ASN A 85 10.20 8.32 -2.07
CA ASN A 85 10.04 6.98 -2.61
C ASN A 85 8.97 6.15 -1.87
N LEU A 86 8.16 6.75 -0.97
CA LEU A 86 7.06 6.07 -0.27
C LEU A 86 5.68 6.59 -0.72
N HIS A 87 5.05 5.79 -1.57
CA HIS A 87 3.73 6.05 -2.13
C HIS A 87 2.63 5.46 -1.24
N VAL A 88 1.77 6.32 -0.72
CA VAL A 88 0.63 5.93 0.11
C VAL A 88 -0.66 6.18 -0.65
N VAL A 89 -1.43 5.12 -0.85
CA VAL A 89 -2.72 5.17 -1.54
C VAL A 89 -3.83 4.72 -0.59
N PHE A 90 -4.88 5.53 -0.48
CA PHE A 90 -5.99 5.24 0.41
C PHE A 90 -7.03 4.30 -0.19
N SER A 91 -7.30 3.20 0.48
CA SER A 91 -8.19 2.13 0.03
C SER A 91 -9.66 2.41 0.34
N MET A 92 -10.39 2.91 -0.66
CA MET A 92 -11.81 3.23 -0.55
C MET A 92 -12.69 2.03 -0.90
N TRP A 93 -13.67 1.78 -0.04
CA TRP A 93 -14.67 0.72 -0.20
C TRP A 93 -16.05 1.34 -0.05
N ASN A 94 -17.09 0.74 -0.65
CA ASN A 94 -18.46 1.23 -0.52
C ASN A 94 -18.81 1.57 0.93
N LYS A 95 -19.27 2.80 1.16
CA LYS A 95 -19.68 3.33 2.48
C LYS A 95 -18.54 3.40 3.52
N TYR A 96 -17.29 3.16 3.13
CA TYR A 96 -16.11 3.25 3.99
C TYR A 96 -15.04 4.15 3.35
N GLY A 97 -14.19 4.79 4.16
CA GLY A 97 -13.16 5.69 3.65
C GLY A 97 -13.63 7.10 3.34
N ASN A 98 -14.28 7.75 4.30
CA ASN A 98 -14.56 9.18 4.22
C ASN A 98 -13.42 9.95 4.92
N THR A 99 -12.46 10.46 4.15
CA THR A 99 -11.31 11.22 4.67
C THR A 99 -11.11 12.52 3.88
N ARG A 100 -10.83 13.60 4.62
CA ARG A 100 -10.54 14.93 4.06
C ARG A 100 -9.10 15.09 3.58
N LYS A 101 -8.21 14.15 3.93
CA LYS A 101 -6.80 14.17 3.49
C LYS A 101 -6.74 14.01 1.97
N LYS A 102 -6.02 14.91 1.30
CA LYS A 102 -5.78 14.88 -0.15
C LYS A 102 -4.61 13.92 -0.45
N MET A 103 -4.91 12.64 -0.50
CA MET A 103 -3.99 11.58 -0.93
C MET A 103 -4.63 10.84 -2.12
N PRO A 104 -3.84 10.21 -3.01
CA PRO A 104 -4.37 9.32 -4.02
C PRO A 104 -5.23 8.21 -3.40
N ARG A 105 -6.28 7.82 -4.11
CA ARG A 105 -7.22 6.80 -3.64
C ARG A 105 -7.30 5.63 -4.61
N ALA A 106 -7.45 4.46 -4.01
CA ALA A 106 -7.72 3.19 -4.63
C ALA A 106 -9.17 2.81 -4.34
N TRP A 107 -10.03 2.90 -5.35
CA TRP A 107 -11.45 2.61 -5.22
C TRP A 107 -11.74 1.16 -5.58
N MET A 108 -12.56 0.48 -4.76
CA MET A 108 -13.17 -0.79 -5.15
C MET A 108 -14.49 -0.49 -5.87
N ARG A 109 -14.60 -0.92 -7.13
CA ARG A 109 -15.83 -0.84 -7.94
C ARG A 109 -16.57 -2.16 -7.83
N ASP A 110 -17.74 -2.12 -7.19
CA ASP A 110 -18.71 -3.21 -7.18
C ASP A 110 -19.85 -2.88 -8.16
N PRO A 111 -19.96 -3.56 -9.32
CA PRO A 111 -21.05 -3.30 -10.27
C PRO A 111 -22.45 -3.48 -9.67
N LYS A 112 -22.60 -4.33 -8.64
CA LYS A 112 -23.88 -4.56 -7.97
C LYS A 112 -24.23 -3.46 -6.95
N ASN A 113 -23.25 -2.67 -6.57
CA ASN A 113 -23.40 -1.60 -5.59
C ASN A 113 -22.38 -0.50 -5.92
N PRO A 114 -22.63 0.31 -6.97
CA PRO A 114 -21.67 1.31 -7.40
C PRO A 114 -21.45 2.36 -6.30
N ASP A 115 -20.20 2.78 -6.11
CA ASP A 115 -19.86 3.85 -5.18
C ASP A 115 -19.85 5.19 -5.92
N PRO A 116 -20.78 6.12 -5.62
CA PRO A 116 -20.89 7.39 -6.33
C PRO A 116 -19.71 8.34 -6.05
N ARG A 117 -18.83 8.00 -5.10
CA ARG A 117 -17.64 8.80 -4.77
C ARG A 117 -16.47 8.55 -5.72
N ILE A 118 -16.52 7.51 -6.54
CA ILE A 118 -15.46 7.21 -7.51
C ILE A 118 -15.42 8.33 -8.55
N PRO A 119 -14.29 9.04 -8.71
CA PRO A 119 -14.17 10.07 -9.74
C PRO A 119 -14.35 9.49 -11.15
N ASN A 120 -15.01 10.25 -12.03
CA ASN A 120 -15.22 9.84 -13.42
C ASN A 120 -13.91 9.68 -14.21
N ASP A 121 -12.86 10.37 -13.79
CA ASP A 121 -11.53 10.35 -14.39
C ASP A 121 -10.56 9.39 -13.68
N ALA A 122 -11.04 8.60 -12.70
CA ALA A 122 -10.24 7.58 -12.04
C ALA A 122 -9.77 6.53 -13.06
N ILE A 123 -8.48 6.19 -12.99
CA ILE A 123 -7.85 5.30 -13.95
C ILE A 123 -8.22 3.86 -13.61
N GLU A 124 -8.71 3.11 -14.59
CA GLU A 124 -8.99 1.70 -14.41
C GLU A 124 -7.69 0.88 -14.32
N CYS A 125 -7.56 0.09 -13.26
CA CYS A 125 -6.41 -0.78 -13.10
C CYS A 125 -6.43 -1.91 -14.14
N PRO A 126 -5.37 -2.08 -14.94
CA PRO A 126 -5.30 -3.14 -15.95
C PRO A 126 -5.05 -4.53 -15.37
N GLY A 127 -4.89 -4.66 -14.05
CA GLY A 127 -4.70 -5.95 -13.37
C GLY A 127 -3.28 -6.53 -13.44
N ASN A 128 -2.35 -5.90 -14.15
CA ASN A 128 -0.96 -6.37 -14.26
C ASN A 128 0.05 -5.35 -13.70
N CYS A 129 0.55 -5.58 -12.49
CA CYS A 129 1.52 -4.69 -11.85
C CYS A 129 2.95 -4.83 -12.41
N GLU A 130 3.30 -5.95 -13.06
CA GLU A 130 4.67 -6.21 -13.52
C GLU A 130 5.09 -5.28 -14.65
N SER A 131 4.14 -4.90 -15.50
CA SER A 131 4.36 -3.98 -16.62
C SER A 131 3.81 -2.57 -16.36
N CYS A 132 2.76 -2.43 -15.55
CA CYS A 132 2.08 -1.15 -15.37
C CYS A 132 2.80 -0.19 -14.40
N GLY A 133 3.03 -0.59 -13.14
CA GLY A 133 3.68 0.24 -12.12
C GLY A 133 2.99 1.57 -11.77
N MET A 134 1.84 1.91 -12.35
CA MET A 134 1.20 3.24 -12.24
C MET A 134 0.87 3.65 -10.80
N CYS A 135 0.55 2.69 -9.93
CA CYS A 135 0.18 2.99 -8.54
C CYS A 135 1.31 3.66 -7.73
N TRP A 136 2.56 3.54 -8.16
CA TRP A 136 3.73 4.25 -7.60
C TRP A 136 3.89 5.68 -8.14
N SER A 137 2.91 6.21 -8.88
CA SER A 137 2.99 7.54 -9.48
C SER A 137 1.65 8.27 -9.48
N LEU A 138 0.66 7.78 -8.73
CA LEU A 138 -0.68 8.41 -8.69
C LEU A 138 -0.65 9.82 -8.07
N ASP A 139 0.27 10.05 -7.13
CA ASP A 139 0.56 11.36 -6.55
C ASP A 139 1.01 12.37 -7.61
N LYS A 140 1.88 11.93 -8.54
CA LYS A 140 2.40 12.73 -9.66
C LYS A 140 1.37 12.91 -10.77
N ILE A 141 0.60 11.85 -11.08
CA ILE A 141 -0.46 11.88 -12.08
C ILE A 141 -1.64 12.74 -11.63
N GLY A 142 -1.87 12.84 -10.31
CA GLY A 142 -2.97 13.60 -9.74
C GLY A 142 -4.33 12.94 -9.94
N LYS A 143 -4.36 11.62 -10.14
CA LYS A 143 -5.59 10.83 -10.34
C LYS A 143 -5.71 9.69 -9.35
N ASP A 144 -6.95 9.31 -9.09
CA ASP A 144 -7.27 8.09 -8.35
C ASP A 144 -7.24 6.87 -9.28
N VAL A 145 -7.19 5.67 -8.70
CA VAL A 145 -7.26 4.39 -9.41
C VAL A 145 -8.48 3.60 -8.96
N VAL A 146 -9.07 2.82 -9.86
CA VAL A 146 -10.22 1.96 -9.58
C VAL A 146 -9.92 0.50 -9.91
N PHE A 147 -10.34 -0.40 -9.01
CA PHE A 147 -10.20 -1.85 -9.11
C PHE A 147 -11.58 -2.49 -9.17
N ASN A 148 -11.83 -3.34 -10.16
CA ASN A 148 -13.06 -4.10 -10.24
C ASN A 148 -13.06 -5.21 -9.17
N LYS A 149 -14.20 -5.39 -8.50
CA LYS A 149 -14.39 -6.50 -7.55
C LYS A 149 -14.39 -7.83 -8.30
N HIS A 150 -13.53 -8.75 -7.86
CA HIS A 150 -13.49 -10.15 -8.31
C HIS A 150 -14.36 -11.05 -7.45
#